data_AF-A0A7V7E9Q3-F1
#
_entry.id   AF-A0A7V7E9Q3-F1
#
_cell.length_a   1.000
_cell.length_b   1.000
_cell.length_c   1.000
_cell.angle_alpha   90.00
_cell.angle_beta   90.00
_cell.angle_gamma   90.00
#
_symmetry.space_group_name_H-M   'P 1'
#
loop_
_entity.id
_entity.type
_entity.pdbx_description
1 polymer ?
#
loop_
_entity_poly.entity_id
_entity_poly.type
_entity_poly.pdbx_seq_one_letter_code
_entity_poly.pdbx_strand_id
1 'polypeptide(L)' 'MDPEELEPQKKAAARKNLEPMSVEELEVYIGELEAEINRARGAIVAKRSVRAGAESLFRK' A
#
# COMPACT_ATOMS: atom_id res chain seq x y z
N MET A 1 21.91 -23.31 -9.26
CA MET A 1 20.94 -23.12 -8.17
C MET A 1 21.40 -21.90 -7.41
N ASP A 2 20.87 -20.74 -7.75
CA ASP A 2 21.17 -19.51 -7.02
C ASP A 2 20.49 -19.58 -5.64
N PRO A 3 21.17 -19.20 -4.55
CA PRO A 3 20.61 -19.26 -3.19
C PRO A 3 19.36 -18.37 -3.01
N GLU A 4 19.17 -17.36 -3.86
CA GLU A 4 18.01 -16.47 -3.91
C GLU A 4 16.73 -17.19 -4.41
N GLU A 5 16.88 -18.29 -5.16
CA GLU A 5 15.78 -19.10 -5.69
C GLU A 5 15.19 -20.05 -4.63
N LEU A 6 15.88 -20.22 -3.50
CA LEU A 6 15.49 -21.09 -2.38
C LEU A 6 14.76 -20.34 -1.27
N GLU A 7 14.61 -19.01 -1.37
CA GLU A 7 13.81 -18.26 -0.41
C GLU A 7 12.32 -18.56 -0.62
N PRO A 8 11.54 -18.86 0.45
CA PRO A 8 10.11 -19.04 0.32
C PRO A 8 9.49 -17.77 -0.29
N GLN A 9 9.04 -17.86 -1.54
CA GLN A 9 8.33 -16.76 -2.18
C GLN A 9 7.14 -16.41 -1.28
N LYS A 10 7.16 -15.20 -0.70
CA LYS A 10 6.06 -14.70 0.12
C LYS A 10 4.80 -14.72 -0.73
N LYS A 11 3.94 -15.72 -0.49
CA LYS A 11 2.65 -15.81 -1.17
C LYS A 11 1.92 -14.50 -0.93
N ALA A 12 1.46 -13.87 -2.01
CA ALA A 12 0.63 -12.68 -1.90
C ALA A 12 -0.56 -12.99 -0.99
N ALA A 13 -0.88 -12.06 -0.09
CA ALA A 13 -2.05 -12.21 0.77
C ALA A 13 -3.29 -12.47 -0.11
N ALA A 14 -4.02 -13.55 0.19
CA ALA A 14 -5.22 -13.89 -0.55
C ALA A 14 -6.22 -12.73 -0.45
N ARG A 15 -6.86 -12.38 -1.57
CA ARG A 15 -7.94 -11.40 -1.57
C ARG A 15 -9.09 -11.91 -0.70
N LYS A 16 -9.76 -10.99 -0.02
CA LYS A 16 -10.97 -11.31 0.74
C LYS A 16 -12.02 -11.91 -0.20
N ASN A 17 -12.69 -12.99 0.23
CA ASN A 17 -13.83 -13.52 -0.49
C ASN A 17 -15.04 -12.59 -0.27
N LEU A 18 -15.57 -12.05 -1.35
CA LEU A 18 -16.68 -11.09 -1.32
C LEU A 18 -18.05 -11.76 -1.52
N GLU A 19 -18.08 -13.02 -1.99
CA GLU A 19 -19.31 -13.75 -2.31
C GLU A 19 -20.31 -13.88 -1.14
N PRO A 20 -19.88 -14.10 0.13
CA PRO A 20 -20.84 -14.21 1.24
C PRO A 20 -21.28 -12.85 1.82
N MET A 21 -20.74 -11.72 1.34
CA MET A 21 -20.98 -10.41 1.95
C MET A 21 -22.28 -9.77 1.45
N SER A 22 -23.01 -9.11 2.33
CA SER A 22 -24.16 -8.27 1.96
C SER A 22 -23.70 -6.97 1.25
N VAL A 23 -24.66 -6.24 0.65
CA VAL A 23 -24.36 -4.95 0.02
C VAL A 23 -23.82 -3.96 1.05
N GLU A 24 -24.42 -3.89 2.23
CA GLU A 24 -23.98 -3.01 3.33
C GLU A 24 -22.56 -3.37 3.81
N GLU A 25 -22.25 -4.67 3.91
CA GLU A 25 -20.90 -5.12 4.28
C GLU A 25 -19.86 -4.76 3.21
N LEU A 26 -20.23 -4.81 1.93
CA LEU A 26 -19.37 -4.40 0.83
C LEU A 26 -19.14 -2.88 0.84
N GLU A 27 -20.16 -2.08 1.12
CA GLU A 27 -20.01 -0.62 1.27
C GLU A 27 -19.07 -0.25 2.42
N VAL A 28 -19.20 -0.92 3.57
CA VAL A 28 -18.28 -0.74 4.71
C VAL A 28 -16.85 -1.13 4.31
N TYR A 29 -16.67 -2.29 3.67
CA TYR A 29 -15.36 -2.76 3.24
C TYR A 29 -14.69 -1.82 2.23
N ILE A 30 -15.46 -1.27 1.29
CA ILE A 30 -14.97 -0.25 0.36
C ILE A 30 -14.52 0.99 1.14
N GLY A 31 -15.32 1.47 2.10
CA GLY A 31 -14.96 2.63 2.91
C GLY A 31 -13.64 2.45 3.68
N GLU A 32 -13.41 1.26 4.23
CA GLU A 32 -12.13 0.92 4.89
C GLU A 32 -10.95 0.96 3.93
N LEU A 33 -11.10 0.37 2.74
CA LEU A 33 -10.06 0.37 1.71
C LEU A 33 -9.76 1.79 1.19
N GLU A 34 -10.79 2.62 1.01
CA GLU A 34 -10.61 4.01 0.59
C GLU A 34 -9.90 4.85 1.66
N ALA A 35 -10.22 4.64 2.94
CA ALA A 35 -9.51 5.26 4.04
C ALA A 35 -8.01 4.88 4.06
N GLU A 36 -7.70 3.60 3.82
CA GLU A 36 -6.33 3.11 3.68
C GLU A 36 -5.61 3.77 2.49
N ILE A 37 -6.26 3.83 1.33
CA ILE A 37 -5.71 4.48 0.14
C ILE A 37 -5.39 5.96 0.44
N ASN A 38 -6.28 6.67 1.12
CA ASN A 38 -6.07 8.05 1.49
C ASN A 38 -4.89 8.23 2.46
N ARG A 39 -4.75 7.32 3.45
CA ARG A 39 -3.57 7.31 4.34
C ARG A 39 -2.27 7.10 3.55
N ALA A 40 -2.25 6.11 2.66
CA ALA A 40 -1.09 5.81 1.83
C ALA A 40 -0.70 6.99 0.93
N ARG A 41 -1.70 7.64 0.29
CA ARG A 41 -1.50 8.85 -0.50
C ARG A 41 -0.90 9.98 0.33
N GLY A 42 -1.41 10.22 1.54
CA GLY A 42 -0.84 11.21 2.46
C GLY A 42 0.63 10.94 2.81
N ALA A 43 0.96 9.68 3.11
CA ALA A 43 2.34 9.27 3.39
C ALA A 43 3.27 9.47 2.16
N ILE A 44 2.78 9.20 0.94
CA ILE A 44 3.53 9.45 -0.29
C ILE A 44 3.83 10.94 -0.46
N VAL A 45 2.84 11.80 -0.25
CA VAL A 45 3.02 13.26 -0.33
C VAL A 45 4.09 13.71 0.66
N ALA A 46 4.00 13.28 1.92
CA ALA A 46 5.00 13.61 2.93
C ALA A 46 6.42 13.16 2.54
N LYS A 47 6.57 11.92 2.06
CA LYS A 47 7.87 11.40 1.59
C LYS A 47 8.43 12.18 0.39
N ARG A 48 7.57 12.58 -0.55
CA ARG A 48 7.98 13.40 -1.71
C ARG A 48 8.46 14.78 -1.27
N SER A 49 7.78 15.43 -0.32
CA SER A 49 8.19 16.72 0.21
C SER A 49 9.55 16.65 0.91
N VAL A 50 9.78 15.60 1.72
CA VAL A 50 11.09 15.36 2.36
C VAL A 50 12.19 15.19 1.30
N ARG A 51 11.94 14.38 0.27
CA ARG A 51 12.88 14.18 -0.83
C ARG A 51 13.19 15.50 -1.56
N ALA A 52 12.18 16.29 -1.91
CA ALA A 52 12.38 17.55 -2.60
C ALA A 52 13.18 18.56 -1.76
N GLY A 53 12.90 18.63 -0.45
CA GLY A 53 13.66 19.44 0.50
C GLY A 53 15.13 19.00 0.58
N ALA A 54 15.39 17.69 0.66
CA ALA A 54 16.74 17.15 0.66
C ALA A 54 17.49 17.47 -0.65
N GLU A 55 16.88 17.23 -1.82
CA GLU A 55 17.52 17.55 -3.10
C GLU A 55 17.78 19.06 -3.28
N SER A 56 17.02 19.94 -2.62
CA SER A 56 17.32 21.39 -2.62
C SER A 56 18.52 21.76 -1.75
N LEU A 57 18.84 20.97 -0.73
CA LEU A 57 20.00 21.19 0.14
C LEU A 57 21.30 20.72 -0.51
N PHE A 58 21.25 19.65 -1.31
CA PHE A 58 22.42 19.08 -2.01
C PHE A 58 22.72 19.71 -3.39
N ARG A 59 21.88 20.64 -3.88
CA ARG A 59 22.07 21.36 -5.16
C ARG A 59 22.64 22.78 -5.00
N LYS A 60 23.24 23.08 -3.84
CA LYS A 60 24.01 24.32 -3.59
C LYS A 60 25.50 24.05 -3.56
#